data_AF-A0A973BSC3-F1
#
_entry.id   AF-A0A973BSC3-F1
#
_cell.length_a   1.000
_cell.length_b   1.000
_cell.length_c   1.000
_cell.angle_alpha   90.00
_cell.angle_beta   90.00
_cell.angle_gamma   90.00
#
_symmetry.space_group_name_H-M   'P 1'
#
loop_
_entity.id
_entity.type
_entity.pdbx_description
1 polymer ?
#
loop_
_entity_poly.entity_id
_entity_poly.type
_entity_poly.pdbx_seq_one_letter_code
_entity_poly.pdbx_strand_id
1 'polypeptide(L)'
;MVFGAPIDGADAEAALARVDLIVTGPHASAAFPEELALFVDPRFTRRLQYDFTDVSTSPIARRWAQLDPHVVYVEDPHPRAVRDANRPRPSDLAAGLREAFDRLGQAGADERPSLAGVDAIRPVTFGYLPVYRRPVDDDEWAQFVDALETAGSLGVDRYERTRDAFIERVITAKLRRLASLDPSTTSLTEWAAVTHLDVLSIHDTMNHTAAPDGAIRLERAPEDRLPNVVALSNRGDADGEVAVDESPGLRSEIEVPTMRPSRLRSIAAAYRAAFDASDPGDVAFNRPYRGGWETRSIGPRLRAVEPRAVVRTDAGPARRLSLGAWQNEFCREFLLGDEATAQLMEPGVDWVMPPGDRVDWLAGRLRAAHDLVRRESAARIGNSLR
;
A
#
# COMPACT_ATOMS: atom_id res chain seq x y z
N MET A 1 -2.73 -7.85 10.58
CA MET A 1 -3.50 -7.28 11.72
C MET A 1 -4.56 -6.33 11.16
N VAL A 2 -5.69 -6.10 11.84
CA VAL A 2 -6.75 -5.17 11.41
C VAL A 2 -6.97 -4.12 12.50
N PHE A 3 -6.98 -2.84 12.12
CA PHE A 3 -7.15 -1.69 13.01
C PHE A 3 -8.27 -0.78 12.52
N GLY A 4 -9.02 -0.17 13.44
CA GLY A 4 -10.13 0.73 13.14
C GLY A 4 -11.27 0.58 14.14
N ALA A 5 -12.45 1.09 13.80
CA ALA A 5 -13.66 0.93 14.62
C ALA A 5 -13.94 -0.55 14.92
N PRO A 6 -14.49 -0.89 16.09
CA PRO A 6 -14.83 -2.27 16.42
C PRO A 6 -15.82 -2.83 15.38
N ILE A 7 -15.38 -3.87 14.68
CA ILE A 7 -16.08 -4.57 13.59
C ILE A 7 -16.57 -5.96 14.03
N ASP A 8 -16.62 -6.20 15.34
CA ASP A 8 -17.09 -7.43 15.97
C ASP A 8 -18.33 -7.13 16.84
N GLY A 9 -19.27 -8.09 16.92
CA GLY A 9 -20.49 -7.99 17.74
C GLY A 9 -21.77 -7.66 16.97
N ALA A 10 -22.86 -7.36 17.69
CA ALA A 10 -24.20 -7.17 17.13
C ALA A 10 -24.30 -6.02 16.10
N ASP A 11 -23.42 -5.02 16.20
CA ASP A 11 -23.38 -3.85 15.32
C ASP A 11 -22.31 -3.94 14.21
N ALA A 12 -21.65 -5.10 14.09
CA ALA A 12 -20.55 -5.30 13.13
C ALA A 12 -20.96 -4.99 11.69
N GLU A 13 -22.15 -5.41 11.26
CA GLU A 13 -22.62 -5.18 9.90
C GLU A 13 -22.87 -3.69 9.60
N ALA A 14 -23.44 -2.96 10.56
CA ALA A 14 -23.63 -1.52 10.45
C ALA A 14 -22.29 -0.77 10.43
N ALA A 15 -21.30 -1.21 11.20
CA ALA A 15 -19.95 -0.67 11.17
C ALA A 15 -19.27 -0.90 9.81
N LEU A 16 -19.32 -2.13 9.30
CA LEU A 16 -18.74 -2.49 7.98
C LEU A 16 -19.38 -1.68 6.85
N ALA A 17 -20.69 -1.44 6.86
CA ALA A 17 -21.36 -0.66 5.84
C ALA A 17 -20.86 0.80 5.76
N ARG A 18 -20.40 1.37 6.87
CA ARG A 18 -19.86 2.74 6.93
C ARG A 18 -18.43 2.86 6.43
N VAL A 19 -17.64 1.79 6.42
CA VAL A 19 -16.24 1.82 5.98
C VAL A 19 -16.17 2.20 4.50
N ASP A 20 -15.69 3.39 4.15
CA ASP A 20 -15.54 3.82 2.75
C ASP A 20 -14.11 3.69 2.23
N LEU A 21 -13.17 3.40 3.12
CA LEU A 21 -11.77 3.22 2.79
C LEU A 21 -11.14 2.06 3.56
N ILE A 22 -10.52 1.14 2.83
CA ILE A 22 -9.62 0.13 3.40
C ILE A 22 -8.18 0.52 3.04
N VAL A 23 -7.36 0.81 4.04
CA VAL A 23 -5.93 1.05 3.90
C VAL A 23 -5.18 -0.26 4.12
N THR A 24 -4.19 -0.53 3.30
CA THR A 24 -3.38 -1.75 3.31
C THR A 24 -1.91 -1.36 3.40
N GLY A 25 -1.18 -1.96 4.34
CA GLY A 25 0.22 -1.67 4.61
C GLY A 25 1.07 -2.93 4.41
N PRO A 26 1.38 -3.30 3.14
CA PRO A 26 2.07 -4.55 2.83
C PRO A 26 3.54 -4.57 3.28
N HIS A 27 4.16 -3.40 3.53
CA HIS A 27 5.55 -3.30 3.99
C HIS A 27 5.70 -2.49 5.28
N ALA A 28 4.61 -2.30 6.03
CA ALA A 28 4.59 -1.38 7.16
C ALA A 28 5.26 -1.96 8.43
N SER A 29 5.64 -3.24 8.40
CA SER A 29 6.36 -3.92 9.48
C SER A 29 7.81 -4.17 9.11
N ALA A 30 8.70 -4.07 10.09
CA ALA A 30 10.12 -4.33 9.90
C ALA A 30 10.63 -5.60 10.62
N ALA A 31 10.01 -6.02 11.72
CA ALA A 31 10.54 -7.04 12.61
C ALA A 31 10.65 -8.43 11.93
N PHE A 32 11.86 -8.99 11.90
CA PHE A 32 12.05 -10.33 11.34
C PHE A 32 11.42 -11.40 12.23
N PRO A 33 10.75 -12.39 11.63
CA PRO A 33 10.26 -13.56 12.35
C PRO A 33 11.43 -14.42 12.84
N GLU A 34 11.24 -15.07 13.99
CA GLU A 34 12.29 -15.85 14.67
C GLU A 34 12.83 -16.99 13.80
N GLU A 35 11.98 -17.57 12.96
CA GLU A 35 12.30 -18.63 12.00
C GLU A 35 13.44 -18.23 11.06
N LEU A 36 13.58 -16.95 10.73
CA LEU A 36 14.61 -16.45 9.82
C LEU A 36 15.88 -15.95 10.50
N ALA A 37 15.90 -15.87 11.84
CA ALA A 37 17.00 -15.23 12.59
C ALA A 37 18.37 -15.84 12.27
N LEU A 38 18.44 -17.15 12.02
CA LEU A 38 19.70 -17.85 11.68
C LEU A 38 20.22 -17.55 10.28
N PHE A 39 19.40 -16.97 9.40
CA PHE A 39 19.76 -16.74 7.99
C PHE A 39 19.98 -15.25 7.66
N VAL A 40 19.60 -14.33 8.55
CA VAL A 40 19.84 -12.91 8.36
C VAL A 40 21.34 -12.62 8.39
N ASP A 41 21.83 -11.84 7.42
CA ASP A 41 23.23 -11.40 7.39
C ASP A 41 23.49 -10.45 8.58
N PRO A 42 24.54 -10.64 9.38
CA PRO A 42 24.82 -9.80 10.56
C PRO A 42 25.09 -8.32 10.21
N ARG A 43 25.43 -8.01 8.96
CA ARG A 43 25.57 -6.63 8.47
C ARG A 43 24.23 -5.97 8.20
N PHE A 44 23.14 -6.73 8.14
CA PHE A 44 21.78 -6.21 7.97
C PHE A 44 21.27 -5.63 9.29
N THR A 45 21.80 -4.46 9.62
CA THR A 45 21.44 -3.74 10.85
C THR A 45 19.98 -3.35 10.88
N ARG A 46 19.48 -2.99 12.05
CA ARG A 46 18.11 -2.48 12.22
C ARG A 46 17.84 -1.28 11.32
N ARG A 47 18.83 -0.40 11.11
CA ARG A 47 18.75 0.72 10.17
C ARG A 47 18.41 0.25 8.75
N LEU A 48 19.16 -0.71 8.22
CA LEU A 48 18.97 -1.23 6.86
C LEU A 48 17.67 -2.03 6.72
N GLN A 49 17.32 -2.79 7.75
CA GLN A 49 16.06 -3.50 7.87
C GLN A 49 14.87 -2.57 7.75
N TYR A 50 14.89 -1.45 8.47
CA TYR A 50 13.79 -0.49 8.46
C TYR A 50 13.79 0.35 7.17
N ASP A 51 14.96 0.71 6.60
CA ASP A 51 15.03 1.37 5.30
C ASP A 51 14.41 0.52 4.17
N PHE A 52 14.61 -0.80 4.25
CA PHE A 52 14.06 -1.78 3.32
C PHE A 52 12.56 -2.06 3.53
N THR A 53 11.89 -1.29 4.38
CA THR A 53 10.46 -1.40 4.68
C THR A 53 9.81 -0.01 4.61
N ASP A 54 8.48 0.04 4.71
CA ASP A 54 7.71 1.28 4.67
C ASP A 54 7.18 1.61 6.07
N VAL A 55 8.03 1.37 7.08
CA VAL A 55 7.66 1.31 8.51
C VAL A 55 7.13 2.64 9.07
N SER A 56 7.46 3.78 8.43
CA SER A 56 6.92 5.07 8.85
C SER A 56 5.42 5.18 8.58
N THR A 57 4.88 4.40 7.63
CA THR A 57 3.43 4.37 7.36
C THR A 57 2.60 3.75 8.48
N SER A 58 3.13 2.75 9.22
CA SER A 58 2.37 2.00 10.24
C SER A 58 1.76 2.90 11.32
N PRO A 59 2.53 3.73 12.06
CA PRO A 59 1.95 4.57 13.12
C PRO A 59 0.93 5.58 12.56
N ILE A 60 1.16 6.11 11.36
CA ILE A 60 0.27 7.07 10.71
C ILE A 60 -1.05 6.41 10.32
N ALA A 61 -1.01 5.26 9.65
CA ALA A 61 -2.20 4.55 9.18
C ALA A 61 -3.03 4.01 10.36
N ARG A 62 -2.37 3.49 11.41
CA ARG A 62 -3.03 3.10 12.66
C ARG A 62 -3.72 4.30 13.31
N ARG A 63 -3.03 5.43 13.42
CA ARG A 63 -3.60 6.64 14.02
C ARG A 63 -4.76 7.18 13.19
N TRP A 64 -4.65 7.16 11.86
CA TRP A 64 -5.73 7.58 10.98
C TRP A 64 -6.98 6.71 11.16
N ALA A 65 -6.84 5.38 11.21
CA ALA A 65 -7.96 4.47 11.47
C ALA A 65 -8.59 4.67 12.87
N GLN A 66 -7.85 5.18 13.85
CA GLN A 66 -8.42 5.58 15.15
C GLN A 66 -9.19 6.90 15.06
N LEU A 67 -8.72 7.85 14.25
CA LEU A 67 -9.33 9.17 14.12
C LEU A 67 -10.56 9.18 13.20
N ASP A 68 -10.65 8.26 12.26
CA ASP A 68 -11.71 8.20 11.25
C ASP A 68 -12.46 6.86 11.27
N PRO A 69 -13.72 6.83 11.72
CA PRO A 69 -14.50 5.59 11.83
C PRO A 69 -14.90 4.97 10.48
N HIS A 70 -14.65 5.65 9.35
CA HIS A 70 -14.89 5.10 8.01
C HIS A 70 -13.65 4.43 7.41
N VAL A 71 -12.52 4.44 8.13
CA VAL A 71 -11.24 3.90 7.69
C VAL A 71 -10.90 2.64 8.48
N VAL A 72 -10.52 1.59 7.77
CA VAL A 72 -9.92 0.39 8.36
C VAL A 72 -8.53 0.19 7.79
N TYR A 73 -7.57 -0.14 8.64
CA TYR A 73 -6.20 -0.41 8.25
C TYR A 73 -5.87 -1.90 8.43
N VAL A 74 -5.37 -2.53 7.38
CA VAL A 74 -4.87 -3.90 7.38
C VAL A 74 -3.36 -3.87 7.20
N GLU A 75 -2.64 -4.42 8.17
CA GLU A 75 -1.18 -4.38 8.23
C GLU A 75 -0.58 -5.78 8.09
N ASP A 76 0.42 -5.92 7.21
CA ASP A 76 1.23 -7.13 7.16
C ASP A 76 2.13 -7.17 8.42
N PRO A 77 2.09 -8.24 9.23
CA PRO A 77 2.95 -8.34 10.41
C PRO A 77 4.43 -8.56 10.08
N HIS A 78 4.79 -8.96 8.86
CA HIS A 78 6.17 -9.29 8.49
C HIS A 78 6.79 -8.26 7.55
N PRO A 79 8.13 -8.11 7.56
CA PRO A 79 8.83 -7.29 6.59
C PRO A 79 8.77 -7.93 5.21
N ARG A 80 8.80 -7.09 4.19
CA ARG A 80 8.83 -7.51 2.78
C ARG A 80 10.01 -8.45 2.44
N ALA A 81 11.04 -8.48 3.29
CA ALA A 81 12.15 -9.40 3.16
C ALA A 81 11.74 -10.87 3.34
N VAL A 82 10.71 -11.17 4.14
CA VAL A 82 10.14 -12.53 4.27
C VAL A 82 9.51 -12.94 2.95
N ARG A 83 8.55 -12.13 2.50
CA ARG A 83 7.99 -12.12 1.16
C ARG A 83 7.22 -10.82 0.95
N ASP A 84 7.56 -10.13 -0.12
CA ASP A 84 6.94 -8.89 -0.55
C ASP A 84 5.52 -9.16 -1.08
N ALA A 85 4.50 -8.77 -0.30
CA ALA A 85 3.08 -8.89 -0.69
C ALA A 85 2.71 -8.04 -1.92
N ASN A 86 3.58 -7.08 -2.28
CA ASN A 86 3.49 -6.22 -3.45
C ASN A 86 4.32 -6.75 -4.63
N ARG A 87 4.56 -8.08 -4.66
CA ARG A 87 5.12 -8.86 -5.78
C ARG A 87 4.38 -10.19 -5.99
N PRO A 88 4.36 -10.73 -7.22
CA PRO A 88 3.82 -12.07 -7.45
C PRO A 88 4.65 -13.12 -6.71
N ARG A 89 3.97 -14.15 -6.20
CA ARG A 89 4.64 -15.28 -5.54
C ARG A 89 5.60 -15.97 -6.53
N PRO A 90 6.84 -16.31 -6.12
CA PRO A 90 7.75 -17.09 -6.96
C PRO A 90 7.12 -18.45 -7.31
N SER A 91 7.31 -18.89 -8.56
CA SER A 91 6.84 -20.20 -9.01
C SER A 91 7.69 -21.34 -8.44
N ASP A 92 8.98 -21.09 -8.21
CA ASP A 92 9.92 -21.99 -7.55
C ASP A 92 10.89 -21.15 -6.70
N LEU A 93 10.66 -21.16 -5.39
CA LEU A 93 11.42 -20.34 -4.45
C LEU A 93 12.86 -20.81 -4.32
N ALA A 94 13.07 -22.12 -4.18
CA ALA A 94 14.38 -22.70 -3.91
C ALA A 94 15.31 -22.51 -5.11
N ALA A 95 14.85 -22.85 -6.32
CA ALA A 95 15.64 -22.68 -7.53
C ALA A 95 15.94 -21.20 -7.79
N GLY A 96 14.93 -20.33 -7.66
CA GLY A 96 15.09 -18.89 -7.87
C GLY A 96 16.12 -18.26 -6.92
N LEU A 97 16.09 -18.62 -5.63
CA LEU A 97 17.04 -18.09 -4.65
C LEU A 97 18.47 -18.58 -4.93
N ARG A 98 18.66 -19.86 -5.24
CA ARG A 98 19.98 -20.40 -5.60
C ARG A 98 20.56 -19.64 -6.80
N GLU A 99 19.78 -19.46 -7.86
CA GLU A 99 20.20 -18.70 -9.04
C GLU A 99 20.52 -17.23 -8.71
N ALA A 100 19.72 -16.58 -7.85
CA ALA A 100 20.01 -15.22 -7.40
C ALA A 100 21.32 -15.12 -6.61
N PHE A 101 21.58 -16.05 -5.70
CA PHE A 101 22.85 -16.10 -4.95
C PHE A 101 24.04 -16.45 -5.83
N ASP A 102 23.87 -17.26 -6.87
CA ASP A 102 24.92 -17.54 -7.86
C ASP A 102 25.27 -16.29 -8.67
N ARG A 103 24.26 -15.55 -9.16
CA ARG A 103 24.47 -14.27 -9.85
C ARG A 103 25.17 -13.25 -8.95
N LEU A 104 24.77 -13.15 -7.68
CA LEU A 104 25.41 -12.27 -6.70
C LEU A 104 26.87 -12.67 -6.40
N GLY A 105 27.17 -13.97 -6.33
CA GLY A 105 28.53 -14.45 -6.09
C GLY A 105 29.49 -14.26 -7.27
N GLN A 106 28.95 -14.15 -8.48
CA GLN A 106 29.72 -13.89 -9.71
C GLN A 106 29.87 -12.40 -10.04
N ALA A 107 29.02 -11.55 -9.45
CA ALA A 107 29.02 -10.13 -9.70
C ALA A 107 30.27 -9.43 -9.15
N GLY A 108 30.80 -8.49 -9.91
CA GLY A 108 31.83 -7.56 -9.43
C GLY A 108 31.31 -6.63 -8.33
N ALA A 109 32.21 -5.97 -7.61
CA ALA A 109 31.86 -5.12 -6.46
C ALA A 109 30.87 -3.98 -6.78
N ASP A 110 30.89 -3.47 -8.02
CA ASP A 110 30.02 -2.39 -8.48
C ASP A 110 28.86 -2.90 -9.37
N GLU A 111 28.78 -4.22 -9.60
CA GLU A 111 27.76 -4.82 -10.44
C GLU A 111 26.47 -5.06 -9.66
N ARG A 112 25.35 -4.81 -10.33
CA ARG A 112 24.00 -5.00 -9.79
C ARG A 112 23.30 -6.08 -10.61
N PRO A 113 23.56 -7.37 -10.33
CA PRO A 113 23.00 -8.45 -11.13
C PRO A 113 21.48 -8.49 -10.99
N SER A 114 20.81 -9.00 -12.03
CA SER A 114 19.36 -9.16 -12.02
C SER A 114 18.90 -10.03 -10.84
N LEU A 115 17.79 -9.63 -10.21
CA LEU A 115 17.08 -10.40 -9.18
C LEU A 115 15.79 -11.03 -9.72
N ALA A 116 15.63 -11.08 -11.05
CA ALA A 116 14.47 -11.66 -11.69
C ALA A 116 14.24 -13.09 -11.19
N GLY A 117 12.98 -13.40 -10.87
CA GLY A 117 12.54 -14.69 -10.33
C GLY A 117 12.45 -14.74 -8.81
N VAL A 118 13.10 -13.81 -8.11
CA VAL A 118 13.05 -13.68 -6.63
C VAL A 118 12.70 -12.28 -6.18
N ASP A 119 12.02 -11.50 -7.03
CA ASP A 119 11.61 -10.14 -6.71
C ASP A 119 10.76 -10.07 -5.42
N ALA A 120 10.01 -11.14 -5.13
CA ALA A 120 9.22 -11.25 -3.92
C ALA A 120 10.03 -11.61 -2.67
N ILE A 121 11.23 -12.20 -2.80
CA ILE A 121 12.08 -12.59 -1.66
C ILE A 121 13.52 -12.24 -2.02
N ARG A 122 13.88 -10.97 -1.82
CA ARG A 122 15.18 -10.46 -2.24
C ARG A 122 16.28 -10.84 -1.24
N PRO A 123 17.41 -11.43 -1.67
CA PRO A 123 18.55 -11.70 -0.81
C PRO A 123 19.37 -10.45 -0.46
N VAL A 124 19.07 -9.32 -1.10
CA VAL A 124 19.75 -8.02 -0.91
C VAL A 124 18.73 -6.86 -0.92
N THR A 125 19.08 -5.74 -0.31
CA THR A 125 18.26 -4.51 -0.29
C THR A 125 18.21 -3.81 -1.66
N PHE A 126 17.49 -2.69 -1.76
CA PHE A 126 17.53 -1.82 -2.95
C PHE A 126 18.94 -1.29 -3.27
N GLY A 127 19.76 -1.09 -2.24
CA GLY A 127 21.18 -0.71 -2.37
C GLY A 127 22.13 -1.89 -2.57
N TYR A 128 21.63 -3.10 -2.83
CA TYR A 128 22.42 -4.33 -2.97
C TYR A 128 23.23 -4.72 -1.71
N LEU A 129 22.78 -4.28 -0.54
CA LEU A 129 23.35 -4.72 0.74
C LEU A 129 22.75 -6.08 1.14
N PRO A 130 23.53 -7.03 1.65
CA PRO A 130 23.05 -8.37 2.04
C PRO A 130 21.93 -8.34 3.07
N VAL A 131 20.85 -9.07 2.80
CA VAL A 131 19.75 -9.34 3.74
C VAL A 131 19.93 -10.72 4.35
N TYR A 132 20.18 -11.71 3.50
CA TYR A 132 20.40 -13.10 3.90
C TYR A 132 21.83 -13.54 3.60
N ARG A 133 22.39 -14.36 4.48
CA ARG A 133 23.62 -15.10 4.19
C ARG A 133 23.31 -16.24 3.22
N ARG A 134 24.26 -16.57 2.35
CA ARG A 134 24.14 -17.71 1.44
C ARG A 134 24.25 -19.01 2.25
N PRO A 135 23.29 -19.95 2.12
CA PRO A 135 23.46 -21.29 2.68
C PRO A 135 24.65 -22.04 2.07
N VAL A 136 25.36 -22.83 2.88
CA VAL A 136 26.63 -23.47 2.51
C VAL A 136 26.48 -24.87 1.92
N ASP A 137 25.39 -25.56 2.22
CA ASP A 137 25.09 -26.91 1.74
C ASP A 137 23.58 -27.12 1.51
N ASP A 138 23.23 -28.27 0.94
CA ASP A 138 21.84 -28.58 0.56
C ASP A 138 20.88 -28.70 1.76
N ASP A 139 21.38 -29.14 2.91
CA ASP A 139 20.58 -29.23 4.14
C ASP A 139 20.24 -27.84 4.67
N GLU A 140 21.22 -26.93 4.68
CA GLU A 140 21.00 -25.54 5.08
C GLU A 140 20.11 -24.80 4.09
N TRP A 141 20.22 -25.09 2.80
CA TRP A 141 19.28 -24.58 1.79
C TRP A 141 17.85 -25.04 2.06
N ALA A 142 17.65 -26.32 2.38
CA ALA A 142 16.33 -26.85 2.70
C ALA A 142 15.74 -26.17 3.94
N GLN A 143 16.55 -25.98 4.99
CA GLN A 143 16.13 -25.26 6.20
C GLN A 143 15.80 -23.78 5.93
N PHE A 144 16.59 -23.10 5.10
CA PHE A 144 16.34 -21.71 4.76
C PHE A 144 15.02 -21.52 4.00
N VAL A 145 14.76 -22.40 3.02
CA VAL A 145 13.50 -22.38 2.26
C VAL A 145 12.31 -22.70 3.17
N ASP A 146 12.41 -23.73 4.01
CA ASP A 146 11.36 -24.09 4.97
C ASP A 146 11.05 -22.94 5.96
N ALA A 147 12.08 -22.26 6.44
CA ALA A 147 11.92 -21.09 7.30
C ALA A 147 11.20 -19.92 6.59
N LEU A 148 11.56 -19.63 5.33
CA LEU A 148 10.87 -18.62 4.51
C LEU A 148 9.40 -18.99 4.25
N GLU A 149 9.12 -20.25 3.93
CA GLU A 149 7.76 -20.73 3.70
C GLU A 149 6.91 -20.70 4.97
N THR A 150 7.48 -21.11 6.10
CA THR A 150 6.83 -21.06 7.41
C THR A 150 6.52 -19.61 7.81
N ALA A 151 7.52 -18.73 7.77
CA ALA A 151 7.36 -17.31 8.04
C ALA A 151 6.34 -16.66 7.09
N GLY A 152 6.37 -17.02 5.80
CA GLY A 152 5.42 -16.56 4.80
C GLY A 152 3.98 -16.97 5.12
N SER A 153 3.78 -18.23 5.51
CA SER A 153 2.48 -18.81 5.88
C SER A 153 1.88 -18.17 7.13
N LEU A 154 2.72 -17.83 8.12
CA LEU A 154 2.32 -17.21 9.38
C LEU A 154 2.04 -15.70 9.27
N GLY A 155 2.70 -15.01 8.33
CA GLY A 155 2.54 -13.57 8.12
C GLY A 155 1.76 -13.22 6.86
N VAL A 156 2.48 -12.98 5.76
CA VAL A 156 1.95 -12.42 4.51
C VAL A 156 0.76 -13.21 3.93
N ASP A 157 0.76 -14.54 4.04
CA ASP A 157 -0.36 -15.37 3.58
C ASP A 157 -1.63 -15.13 4.41
N ARG A 158 -1.48 -14.92 5.73
CA ARG A 158 -2.60 -14.54 6.60
C ARG A 158 -3.03 -13.11 6.32
N TYR A 159 -2.09 -12.20 6.08
CA TYR A 159 -2.37 -10.82 5.70
C TYR A 159 -3.21 -10.75 4.42
N GLU A 160 -2.78 -11.39 3.33
CA GLU A 160 -3.49 -11.41 2.04
C GLU A 160 -4.89 -12.01 2.19
N ARG A 161 -5.02 -13.17 2.85
CA ARG A 161 -6.33 -13.79 3.11
C ARG A 161 -7.24 -12.88 3.94
N THR A 162 -6.69 -12.24 4.97
CA THR A 162 -7.46 -11.35 5.86
C THR A 162 -7.93 -10.12 5.11
N ARG A 163 -7.03 -9.45 4.38
CA ARG A 163 -7.33 -8.30 3.52
C ARG A 163 -8.45 -8.63 2.54
N ASP A 164 -8.30 -9.72 1.81
CA ASP A 164 -9.23 -10.10 0.77
C ASP A 164 -10.60 -10.48 1.34
N ALA A 165 -10.64 -11.31 2.39
CA ALA A 165 -11.88 -11.65 3.06
C ALA A 165 -12.57 -10.42 3.66
N PHE A 166 -11.80 -9.45 4.16
CA PHE A 166 -12.33 -8.21 4.70
C PHE A 166 -12.96 -7.32 3.62
N ILE A 167 -12.31 -7.16 2.46
CA ILE A 167 -12.88 -6.44 1.31
C ILE A 167 -14.23 -7.03 0.92
N GLU A 168 -14.34 -8.35 0.78
CA GLU A 168 -15.60 -9.02 0.41
C GLU A 168 -16.70 -8.83 1.48
N ARG A 169 -16.33 -8.86 2.77
CA ARG A 169 -17.26 -8.59 3.89
C ARG A 169 -17.81 -7.17 3.84
N VAL A 170 -16.96 -6.17 3.59
CA VAL A 170 -17.39 -4.75 3.48
C VAL A 170 -18.29 -4.56 2.26
N ILE A 171 -17.94 -5.11 1.10
CA ILE A 171 -18.78 -5.07 -0.11
C ILE A 171 -20.17 -5.66 0.19
N THR A 172 -20.22 -6.82 0.84
CA THR A 172 -21.48 -7.49 1.20
C THR A 172 -22.33 -6.62 2.14
N ALA A 173 -21.72 -6.07 3.20
CA ALA A 173 -22.41 -5.20 4.16
C ALA A 173 -22.96 -3.93 3.49
N LYS A 174 -22.17 -3.30 2.59
CA LYS A 174 -22.61 -2.14 1.82
C LYS A 174 -23.78 -2.45 0.89
N LEU A 175 -23.75 -3.56 0.16
CA LEU A 175 -24.85 -3.96 -0.72
C LEU A 175 -26.14 -4.20 0.07
N ARG A 176 -26.06 -4.83 1.25
CA ARG A 176 -27.22 -4.99 2.14
C ARG A 176 -27.72 -3.66 2.66
N ARG A 177 -26.83 -2.76 3.09
CA ARG A 177 -27.23 -1.41 3.51
C ARG A 177 -27.91 -0.66 2.37
N LEU A 178 -27.31 -0.67 1.17
CA LEU A 178 -27.87 -0.05 -0.04
C LEU A 178 -29.29 -0.55 -0.36
N ALA A 179 -29.60 -1.82 -0.09
CA ALA A 179 -30.95 -2.38 -0.25
C ALA A 179 -31.96 -1.87 0.77
N SER A 180 -31.52 -1.61 2.01
CA SER A 180 -32.39 -1.15 3.10
C SER A 180 -32.50 0.36 3.23
N LEU A 181 -31.71 1.14 2.47
CA LEU A 181 -31.70 2.60 2.60
C LEU A 181 -33.05 3.21 2.20
N ASP A 182 -33.55 4.08 3.06
CA ASP A 182 -34.70 4.93 2.76
C ASP A 182 -34.19 6.31 2.29
N PRO A 183 -34.36 6.67 1.00
CA PRO A 183 -33.89 7.94 0.47
C PRO A 183 -34.50 9.16 1.16
N SER A 184 -35.68 9.03 1.78
CA SER A 184 -36.38 10.14 2.42
C SER A 184 -35.81 10.52 3.79
N THR A 185 -35.10 9.59 4.44
CA THR A 185 -34.56 9.76 5.80
C THR A 185 -33.03 9.65 5.86
N THR A 186 -32.38 9.15 4.81
CA THR A 186 -30.92 8.98 4.76
C THR A 186 -30.22 10.30 4.46
N SER A 187 -29.21 10.65 5.27
CA SER A 187 -28.35 11.82 4.99
C SER A 187 -27.48 11.63 3.74
N LEU A 188 -27.13 12.72 3.04
CA LEU A 188 -26.22 12.64 1.89
C LEU A 188 -24.84 12.07 2.25
N THR A 189 -24.36 12.30 3.47
CA THR A 189 -23.09 11.76 3.96
C THR A 189 -23.17 10.24 4.12
N GLU A 190 -24.25 9.73 4.70
CA GLU A 190 -24.46 8.29 4.78
C GLU A 190 -24.59 7.67 3.38
N TRP A 191 -25.34 8.32 2.48
CA TRP A 191 -25.46 7.88 1.10
C TRP A 191 -24.11 7.85 0.37
N ALA A 192 -23.24 8.83 0.59
CA ALA A 192 -21.90 8.85 0.04
C ALA A 192 -21.04 7.69 0.56
N ALA A 193 -21.06 7.45 1.88
CA ALA A 193 -20.29 6.39 2.52
C ALA A 193 -20.71 5.00 2.03
N VAL A 194 -22.00 4.72 1.90
CA VAL A 194 -22.52 3.39 1.50
C VAL A 194 -22.42 3.11 0.00
N THR A 195 -22.28 4.14 -0.84
CA THR A 195 -22.17 4.01 -2.31
C THR A 195 -20.73 3.91 -2.82
N HIS A 196 -19.74 3.96 -1.93
CA HIS A 196 -18.33 3.87 -2.31
C HIS A 196 -17.56 2.92 -1.38
N LEU A 197 -16.58 2.24 -1.95
CA LEU A 197 -15.50 1.59 -1.23
C LEU A 197 -14.23 1.72 -2.06
N ASP A 198 -13.24 2.42 -1.52
CA ASP A 198 -11.92 2.48 -2.12
C ASP A 198 -10.90 1.65 -1.31
N VAL A 199 -9.90 1.09 -1.97
CA VAL A 199 -8.78 0.35 -1.34
C VAL A 199 -7.48 1.08 -1.62
N LEU A 200 -6.80 1.53 -0.56
CA LEU A 200 -5.53 2.22 -0.62
C LEU A 200 -4.40 1.28 -0.18
N SER A 201 -3.39 1.10 -1.01
CA SER A 201 -2.10 0.52 -0.60
C SER A 201 -1.14 1.65 -0.22
N ILE A 202 -0.78 1.78 1.06
CA ILE A 202 0.08 2.86 1.57
C ILE A 202 1.53 2.39 1.65
N HIS A 203 2.42 3.16 1.03
CA HIS A 203 3.86 2.94 0.97
C HIS A 203 4.57 4.25 1.28
N ASP A 204 5.85 4.14 1.60
CA ASP A 204 6.75 5.28 1.63
C ASP A 204 8.12 4.88 1.05
N THR A 205 8.81 5.86 0.48
CA THR A 205 10.15 5.69 -0.07
C THR A 205 10.94 6.97 0.17
N MET A 206 12.25 6.86 0.41
CA MET A 206 13.14 8.02 0.39
C MET A 206 13.66 8.34 -1.00
N ASN A 207 13.92 9.62 -1.27
CA ASN A 207 14.67 10.07 -2.44
C ASN A 207 16.17 9.77 -2.37
N HIS A 208 16.59 9.13 -1.28
CA HIS A 208 17.93 8.63 -1.03
C HIS A 208 17.89 7.12 -0.76
N THR A 209 19.05 6.48 -0.82
CA THR A 209 19.25 5.05 -0.52
C THR A 209 20.39 4.85 0.45
N ALA A 210 20.36 3.75 1.19
CA ALA A 210 21.34 3.44 2.22
C ALA A 210 22.74 3.16 1.65
N ALA A 211 23.75 3.75 2.29
CA ALA A 211 25.15 3.38 2.17
C ALA A 211 25.48 2.22 3.15
N PRO A 212 26.65 1.54 2.99
CA PRO A 212 27.03 0.41 3.86
C PRO A 212 27.14 0.73 5.35
N ASP A 213 27.36 2.00 5.71
CA ASP A 213 27.42 2.49 7.09
C ASP A 213 26.03 2.82 7.69
N GLY A 214 24.96 2.55 6.94
CA GLY A 214 23.57 2.81 7.32
C GLY A 214 23.07 4.23 7.03
N ALA A 215 23.92 5.14 6.55
CA ALA A 215 23.51 6.49 6.17
C ALA A 215 22.62 6.46 4.91
N ILE A 216 21.42 7.04 4.95
CA ILE A 216 20.49 7.06 3.81
C ILE A 216 20.72 8.33 2.98
N ARG A 217 21.91 8.44 2.38
CA ARG A 217 22.41 9.68 1.74
C ARG A 217 22.72 9.55 0.25
N LEU A 218 22.57 8.36 -0.33
CA LEU A 218 22.86 8.15 -1.74
C LEU A 218 21.64 8.55 -2.56
N GLU A 219 21.70 9.74 -3.17
CA GLU A 219 20.59 10.31 -3.91
C GLU A 219 20.15 9.42 -5.08
N ARG A 220 18.84 9.27 -5.28
CA ARG A 220 18.27 8.55 -6.42
C ARG A 220 18.39 9.37 -7.71
N ALA A 221 18.39 8.68 -8.83
CA ALA A 221 18.29 9.32 -10.14
C ALA A 221 17.00 10.17 -10.21
N PRO A 222 16.99 11.34 -10.87
CA PRO A 222 15.84 12.24 -10.91
C PRO A 222 14.52 11.58 -11.30
N GLU A 223 14.54 10.64 -12.24
CA GLU A 223 13.38 9.87 -12.71
C GLU A 223 12.80 8.92 -11.66
N ASP A 224 13.60 8.52 -10.66
CA ASP A 224 13.23 7.61 -9.57
C ASP A 224 12.82 8.36 -8.29
N ARG A 225 12.82 9.71 -8.33
CA ARG A 225 12.45 10.54 -7.18
C ARG A 225 10.94 10.68 -7.07
N LEU A 226 10.48 10.66 -5.83
CA LEU A 226 9.12 11.00 -5.46
C LEU A 226 8.90 12.52 -5.47
N PRO A 227 7.63 12.94 -5.69
CA PRO A 227 7.23 14.30 -5.38
C PRO A 227 7.39 14.58 -3.87
N ASN A 228 7.42 15.86 -3.49
CA ASN A 228 7.74 16.24 -2.10
C ASN A 228 6.75 15.72 -1.06
N VAL A 229 5.50 15.43 -1.44
CA VAL A 229 4.50 14.87 -0.53
C VAL A 229 4.21 13.42 -0.89
N VAL A 230 3.57 13.15 -2.02
CA VAL A 230 3.06 11.81 -2.34
C VAL A 230 2.76 11.60 -3.82
N ALA A 231 3.08 10.41 -4.33
CA ALA A 231 2.63 9.94 -5.62
C ALA A 231 1.38 9.06 -5.46
N LEU A 232 0.32 9.37 -6.22
CA LEU A 232 -0.92 8.60 -6.27
C LEU A 232 -0.95 7.74 -7.53
N SER A 233 -1.04 6.44 -7.36
CA SER A 233 -0.82 5.49 -8.45
C SER A 233 -2.02 4.59 -8.69
N ASN A 234 -2.63 4.73 -9.86
CA ASN A 234 -3.75 3.91 -10.30
C ASN A 234 -3.43 3.06 -11.53
N ARG A 235 -2.17 2.99 -11.99
CA ARG A 235 -1.74 2.34 -13.26
C ARG A 235 -2.01 3.14 -14.53
N GLY A 236 -2.54 4.35 -14.41
CA GLY A 236 -2.67 5.30 -15.51
C GLY A 236 -1.35 5.88 -16.01
N ASP A 237 -1.47 6.95 -16.78
CA ASP A 237 -0.38 7.84 -17.19
C ASP A 237 -0.07 8.92 -16.12
N ALA A 238 0.76 9.90 -16.47
CA ALA A 238 1.18 10.99 -15.59
C ALA A 238 0.04 11.94 -15.13
N ASP A 239 -1.14 11.84 -15.75
CA ASP A 239 -2.35 12.58 -15.38
C ASP A 239 -3.36 11.68 -14.61
N GLY A 240 -2.99 10.43 -14.36
CA GLY A 240 -3.87 9.42 -13.77
C GLY A 240 -4.91 8.87 -14.76
N GLU A 241 -4.80 9.21 -16.04
CA GLU A 241 -5.73 8.81 -17.09
C GLU A 241 -5.39 7.42 -17.64
N VAL A 242 -6.30 6.88 -18.45
CA VAL A 242 -6.02 5.65 -19.19
C VAL A 242 -4.88 5.95 -20.17
N ALA A 243 -3.69 5.41 -19.90
CA ALA A 243 -2.53 5.58 -20.77
C ALA A 243 -2.91 5.20 -22.21
N VAL A 244 -2.50 6.01 -23.20
CA VAL A 244 -2.61 5.63 -24.61
C VAL A 244 -1.58 4.53 -24.87
N ASP A 245 -2.00 3.45 -25.51
CA ASP A 245 -1.12 2.35 -25.90
C ASP A 245 -1.03 2.37 -27.41
N GLU A 246 0.20 2.44 -27.91
CA GLU A 246 0.49 2.48 -29.33
C GLU A 246 0.47 1.07 -29.93
N SER A 247 0.42 0.02 -29.09
CA SER A 247 0.38 -1.37 -29.52
C SER A 247 -1.05 -1.80 -29.87
N PRO A 248 -1.31 -2.30 -31.09
CA PRO A 248 -2.62 -2.86 -31.43
C PRO A 248 -2.85 -4.17 -30.65
N GLY A 249 -3.86 -4.22 -29.78
CA GLY A 249 -4.22 -5.43 -29.04
C GLY A 249 -5.19 -5.19 -27.87
N LEU A 250 -5.69 -6.29 -27.30
CA LEU A 250 -6.40 -6.26 -26.02
C LEU A 250 -5.38 -6.16 -24.88
N ARG A 251 -5.51 -5.13 -24.04
CA ARG A 251 -4.64 -4.97 -22.87
C ARG A 251 -4.92 -6.02 -21.81
N SER A 252 -3.88 -6.40 -21.08
CA SER A 252 -4.06 -7.23 -19.89
C SER A 252 -4.87 -6.48 -18.83
N GLU A 253 -5.70 -7.17 -18.06
CA GLU A 253 -6.53 -6.54 -17.03
C GLU A 253 -5.72 -5.80 -15.97
N ILE A 254 -4.46 -6.20 -15.76
CA ILE A 254 -3.52 -5.58 -14.80
C ILE A 254 -2.83 -4.32 -15.35
N GLU A 255 -3.07 -3.96 -16.61
CA GLU A 255 -2.52 -2.78 -17.29
C GLU A 255 -3.55 -1.65 -17.42
N VAL A 256 -4.80 -1.91 -17.07
CA VAL A 256 -5.88 -0.93 -17.04
C VAL A 256 -5.88 -0.21 -15.68
N PRO A 257 -6.23 1.10 -15.63
CA PRO A 257 -6.33 1.80 -14.36
C PRO A 257 -7.18 1.06 -13.31
N THR A 258 -6.70 1.03 -12.08
CA THR A 258 -7.28 0.33 -10.92
C THR A 258 -8.34 1.17 -10.19
N MET A 259 -8.44 2.45 -10.54
CA MET A 259 -9.46 3.40 -10.08
C MET A 259 -9.84 4.34 -11.22
N ARG A 260 -11.10 4.80 -11.23
CA ARG A 260 -11.59 5.83 -12.17
C ARG A 260 -10.72 7.10 -12.06
N PRO A 261 -10.18 7.64 -13.17
CA PRO A 261 -9.28 8.80 -13.13
C PRO A 261 -9.86 10.02 -12.40
N SER A 262 -11.15 10.31 -12.60
CA SER A 262 -11.82 11.43 -11.93
C SER A 262 -11.89 11.27 -10.41
N ARG A 263 -11.98 10.03 -9.89
CA ARG A 263 -11.94 9.75 -8.44
C ARG A 263 -10.54 9.97 -7.88
N LEU A 264 -9.51 9.51 -8.59
CA LEU A 264 -8.12 9.73 -8.19
C LEU A 264 -7.77 11.22 -8.16
N ARG A 265 -8.25 12.01 -9.14
CA ARG A 265 -8.06 13.48 -9.15
C ARG A 265 -8.76 14.18 -7.99
N SER A 266 -9.97 13.74 -7.63
CA SER A 266 -10.64 14.24 -6.43
C SER A 266 -9.81 13.99 -5.16
N ILE A 267 -9.24 12.78 -5.03
CA ILE A 267 -8.34 12.43 -3.92
C ILE A 267 -7.09 13.32 -3.95
N ALA A 268 -6.46 13.51 -5.11
CA ALA A 268 -5.30 14.38 -5.25
C ALA A 268 -5.57 15.83 -4.86
N ALA A 269 -6.70 16.39 -5.31
CA ALA A 269 -7.11 17.75 -4.95
C ALA A 269 -7.32 17.88 -3.44
N ALA A 270 -7.95 16.88 -2.82
CA ALA A 270 -8.13 16.84 -1.38
C ALA A 270 -6.80 16.72 -0.62
N TYR A 271 -5.85 15.94 -1.14
CA TYR A 271 -4.51 15.81 -0.54
C TYR A 271 -3.73 17.11 -0.65
N ARG A 272 -3.74 17.78 -1.81
CA ARG A 272 -3.10 19.09 -1.97
C ARG A 272 -3.66 20.11 -0.98
N ALA A 273 -4.99 20.17 -0.86
CA ALA A 273 -5.65 21.06 0.08
C ALA A 273 -5.33 20.72 1.54
N ALA A 274 -5.36 19.44 1.91
CA ALA A 274 -5.16 19.02 3.30
C ALA A 274 -3.70 19.10 3.73
N PHE A 275 -2.72 18.90 2.84
CA PHE A 275 -1.30 19.00 3.17
C PHE A 275 -0.70 20.39 2.91
N ASP A 276 -1.53 21.36 2.53
CA ASP A 276 -1.09 22.72 2.16
C ASP A 276 -0.04 22.70 1.04
N ALA A 277 -0.16 21.74 0.11
CA ALA A 277 0.78 21.52 -0.98
C ALA A 277 0.54 22.54 -2.09
N SER A 278 1.38 23.57 -2.13
CA SER A 278 1.22 24.74 -3.00
C SER A 278 1.74 24.50 -4.42
N ASP A 279 2.74 23.64 -4.59
CA ASP A 279 3.20 23.21 -5.91
C ASP A 279 2.30 22.05 -6.41
N PRO A 280 1.69 22.16 -7.61
CA PRO A 280 0.94 21.05 -8.20
C PRO A 280 1.71 19.73 -8.26
N GLY A 281 3.04 19.80 -8.37
CA GLY A 281 3.98 18.68 -8.44
C GLY A 281 4.23 17.98 -7.11
N ASP A 282 3.89 18.58 -5.96
CA ASP A 282 4.05 17.97 -4.62
C ASP A 282 3.16 16.73 -4.44
N VAL A 283 2.02 16.70 -5.14
CA VAL A 283 1.15 15.53 -5.27
C VAL A 283 1.09 15.15 -6.75
N ALA A 284 1.71 14.04 -7.12
CA ALA A 284 1.83 13.61 -8.51
C ALA A 284 1.07 12.30 -8.79
N PHE A 285 0.93 11.93 -10.06
CA PHE A 285 0.33 10.67 -10.47
C PHE A 285 1.34 9.74 -11.13
N ASN A 286 1.27 8.45 -10.79
CA ASN A 286 1.92 7.35 -11.49
C ASN A 286 3.43 7.55 -11.79
N ARG A 287 4.15 8.33 -10.97
CA ARG A 287 5.59 8.56 -11.08
C ARG A 287 6.24 8.64 -9.68
N PRO A 288 7.39 7.99 -9.45
CA PRO A 288 8.07 7.07 -10.38
C PRO A 288 7.32 5.72 -10.51
N TYR A 289 6.42 5.42 -9.56
CA TYR A 289 5.68 4.17 -9.53
C TYR A 289 4.31 4.32 -10.17
N ARG A 290 3.88 3.30 -10.93
CA ARG A 290 2.54 3.21 -11.54
C ARG A 290 1.57 2.33 -10.73
N GLY A 291 1.91 2.02 -9.48
CA GLY A 291 1.17 1.08 -8.63
C GLY A 291 1.77 -0.32 -8.67
N GLY A 292 1.93 -0.89 -7.48
CA GLY A 292 2.52 -2.21 -7.27
C GLY A 292 1.56 -3.37 -7.55
N TRP A 293 2.05 -4.59 -7.30
CA TRP A 293 1.28 -5.81 -7.48
C TRP A 293 -0.02 -5.84 -6.68
N GLU A 294 -0.03 -5.35 -5.45
CA GLU A 294 -1.19 -5.39 -4.56
C GLU A 294 -2.38 -4.69 -5.21
N THR A 295 -2.22 -3.45 -5.66
CA THR A 295 -3.27 -2.70 -6.34
C THR A 295 -3.60 -3.27 -7.72
N ARG A 296 -2.59 -3.81 -8.44
CA ARG A 296 -2.79 -4.51 -9.73
C ARG A 296 -3.55 -5.83 -9.58
N SER A 297 -3.54 -6.45 -8.40
CA SER A 297 -4.30 -7.67 -8.11
C SER A 297 -5.72 -7.36 -7.62
N ILE A 298 -5.88 -6.30 -6.82
CA ILE A 298 -7.18 -5.88 -6.26
C ILE A 298 -8.03 -5.17 -7.31
N GLY A 299 -7.44 -4.29 -8.13
CA GLY A 299 -8.15 -3.47 -9.11
C GLY A 299 -9.02 -4.28 -10.09
N PRO A 300 -8.49 -5.33 -10.76
CA PRO A 300 -9.28 -6.21 -11.61
C PRO A 300 -10.44 -6.88 -10.88
N ARG A 301 -10.23 -7.35 -9.64
CA ARG A 301 -11.30 -7.96 -8.82
C ARG A 301 -12.43 -6.98 -8.55
N LEU A 302 -12.11 -5.76 -8.10
CA LEU A 302 -13.09 -4.71 -7.83
C LEU A 302 -13.86 -4.33 -9.11
N ARG A 303 -13.16 -4.18 -10.23
CA ARG A 303 -13.77 -3.88 -11.54
C ARG A 303 -14.66 -5.01 -12.05
N ALA A 304 -14.37 -6.28 -11.74
CA ALA A 304 -15.23 -7.41 -12.08
C ALA A 304 -16.50 -7.47 -11.21
N VAL A 305 -16.46 -6.90 -10.00
CA VAL A 305 -17.60 -6.82 -9.08
C VAL A 305 -18.49 -5.61 -9.39
N GLU A 306 -17.90 -4.44 -9.65
CA GLU A 306 -18.61 -3.16 -9.77
C GLU A 306 -19.83 -3.18 -10.73
N PRO A 307 -19.78 -3.75 -11.94
CA PRO A 307 -20.94 -3.82 -12.84
C PRO A 307 -22.14 -4.60 -12.29
N ARG A 308 -21.88 -5.52 -11.35
CA ARG A 308 -22.89 -6.37 -10.69
C ARG A 308 -23.24 -5.87 -9.29
N ALA A 309 -22.53 -4.87 -8.77
CA ALA A 309 -22.75 -4.25 -7.47
C ALA A 309 -23.91 -3.24 -7.53
N VAL A 310 -25.07 -3.72 -8.01
CA VAL A 310 -26.27 -2.94 -8.30
C VAL A 310 -27.43 -3.48 -7.48
N VAL A 311 -28.11 -2.60 -6.75
CA VAL A 311 -29.30 -2.93 -5.97
C VAL A 311 -30.52 -2.27 -6.61
N ARG A 312 -31.50 -3.10 -6.95
CA ARG A 312 -32.81 -2.65 -7.44
C ARG A 312 -33.80 -2.66 -6.29
N THR A 313 -34.55 -1.57 -6.16
CA THR A 313 -35.61 -1.41 -5.16
C THR A 313 -36.89 -1.03 -5.88
N ASP A 314 -38.04 -1.42 -5.35
CA ASP A 314 -39.35 -1.07 -5.94
C ASP A 314 -39.61 0.45 -5.98
N ALA A 315 -38.87 1.22 -5.15
CA ALA A 315 -39.12 2.62 -4.87
C ALA A 315 -38.13 3.62 -5.53
N GLY A 316 -37.49 3.30 -6.66
CA GLY A 316 -36.64 4.28 -7.35
C GLY A 316 -35.59 3.71 -8.31
N PRO A 317 -34.65 4.56 -8.79
CA PRO A 317 -33.58 4.13 -9.68
C PRO A 317 -32.65 3.12 -9.00
N ALA A 318 -32.01 2.28 -9.82
CA ALA A 318 -31.04 1.32 -9.33
C ALA A 318 -29.87 2.03 -8.63
N ARG A 319 -29.52 1.53 -7.44
CA ARG A 319 -28.42 2.04 -6.61
C ARG A 319 -27.17 1.25 -6.92
N ARG A 320 -26.00 1.90 -6.94
CA ARG A 320 -24.74 1.26 -7.33
C ARG A 320 -23.67 1.53 -6.29
N LEU A 321 -22.86 0.51 -6.00
CA LEU A 321 -21.62 0.64 -5.24
C LEU A 321 -20.48 0.88 -6.23
N SER A 322 -19.78 2.01 -6.09
CA SER A 322 -18.56 2.29 -6.85
C SER A 322 -17.34 1.76 -6.10
N LEU A 323 -16.41 1.17 -6.84
CA LEU A 323 -15.22 0.51 -6.30
C LEU A 323 -13.95 1.03 -6.98
N GLY A 324 -12.86 1.16 -6.23
CA GLY A 324 -11.57 1.54 -6.78
C GLY A 324 -10.40 1.11 -5.89
N ALA A 325 -9.22 0.99 -6.50
CA ALA A 325 -7.98 0.80 -5.76
C ALA A 325 -6.89 1.74 -6.27
N TRP A 326 -5.99 2.17 -5.38
CA TRP A 326 -4.81 2.95 -5.74
C TRP A 326 -3.70 2.76 -4.71
N GLN A 327 -2.48 3.17 -5.07
CA GLN A 327 -1.33 3.19 -4.18
C GLN A 327 -0.95 4.63 -3.84
N ASN A 328 -0.67 4.90 -2.57
CA ASN A 328 0.10 6.07 -2.16
C ASN A 328 1.55 5.65 -2.02
N GLU A 329 2.44 6.45 -2.59
CA GLU A 329 3.85 6.40 -2.27
C GLU A 329 4.24 7.75 -1.67
N PHE A 330 4.33 7.82 -0.35
CA PHE A 330 4.75 9.05 0.33
C PHE A 330 6.25 9.23 0.26
N CYS A 331 6.68 10.48 0.11
CA CYS A 331 8.06 10.86 0.38
C CYS A 331 8.32 10.61 1.88
N ARG A 332 9.21 9.69 2.22
CA ARG A 332 9.48 9.32 3.61
C ARG A 332 10.07 10.50 4.38
N GLU A 333 10.87 11.34 3.73
CA GLU A 333 11.38 12.61 4.28
C GLU A 333 10.23 13.50 4.76
N PHE A 334 9.15 13.60 3.97
CA PHE A 334 7.95 14.34 4.36
C PHE A 334 7.24 13.71 5.57
N LEU A 335 7.16 12.38 5.64
CA LEU A 335 6.54 11.70 6.80
C LEU A 335 7.34 11.92 8.09
N LEU A 336 8.66 11.83 8.00
CA LEU A 336 9.57 11.95 9.15
C LEU A 336 9.74 13.39 9.63
N GLY A 337 9.77 14.34 8.70
CA GLY A 337 10.17 15.73 8.97
C GLY A 337 11.69 15.90 8.99
N ASP A 338 12.14 17.15 8.99
CA ASP A 338 13.54 17.52 8.72
C ASP A 338 14.54 16.95 9.73
N GLU A 339 14.23 17.00 11.02
CA GLU A 339 15.14 16.54 12.08
C GLU A 339 15.38 15.03 12.03
N ALA A 340 14.30 14.24 11.98
CA ALA A 340 14.39 12.79 11.86
C ALA A 340 15.08 12.40 10.54
N THR A 341 14.76 13.10 9.44
CA THR A 341 15.42 12.89 8.15
C THR A 341 16.92 13.17 8.22
N ALA A 342 17.34 14.28 8.82
CA ALA A 342 18.75 14.61 8.99
C ALA A 342 19.49 13.54 9.79
N GLN A 343 18.85 12.97 10.82
CA GLN A 343 19.42 11.84 11.56
C GLN A 343 19.56 10.57 10.71
N LEU A 344 18.66 10.33 9.75
CA LEU A 344 18.77 9.21 8.80
C LEU A 344 19.91 9.40 7.79
N MET A 345 20.29 10.65 7.49
CA MET A 345 21.37 10.98 6.55
C MET A 345 22.76 10.67 7.13
N GLU A 346 22.88 10.52 8.44
CA GLU A 346 24.12 10.20 9.13
C GLU A 346 24.31 8.69 9.33
N PRO A 347 25.57 8.20 9.43
CA PRO A 347 25.86 6.80 9.73
C PRO A 347 25.18 6.31 11.01
N GLY A 348 24.72 5.06 11.03
CA GLY A 348 24.04 4.52 12.21
C GLY A 348 23.43 3.14 12.00
N VAL A 349 23.08 2.50 13.11
CA VAL A 349 22.55 1.13 13.14
C VAL A 349 21.10 1.01 13.62
N ASP A 350 20.57 2.06 14.25
CA ASP A 350 19.19 2.13 14.76
C ASP A 350 18.23 2.81 13.78
N TRP A 351 16.93 2.85 14.10
CA TRP A 351 15.91 3.55 13.30
C TRP A 351 15.25 4.71 14.05
N VAL A 352 14.87 5.77 13.33
CA VAL A 352 14.14 6.94 13.85
C VAL A 352 12.71 6.89 13.33
N MET A 353 11.75 6.74 14.24
CA MET A 353 10.33 6.78 13.88
C MET A 353 9.85 8.23 13.71
N PRO A 354 8.79 8.49 12.92
CA PRO A 354 8.16 9.79 12.91
C PRO A 354 7.77 10.23 14.33
N PRO A 355 8.04 11.49 14.73
CA PRO A 355 7.61 12.02 16.03
C PRO A 355 6.10 11.88 16.26
N GLY A 356 5.67 11.71 17.50
CA GLY A 356 4.26 11.44 17.82
C GLY A 356 3.29 12.54 17.39
N ASP A 357 3.69 13.81 17.57
CA ASP A 357 2.96 14.98 17.08
C ASP A 357 2.91 15.05 15.55
N ARG A 358 3.98 14.62 14.88
CA ARG A 358 4.02 14.47 13.42
C ARG A 358 3.05 13.40 12.94
N VAL A 359 2.98 12.25 13.64
CA VAL A 359 2.00 11.18 13.36
C VAL A 359 0.57 11.69 13.52
N ASP A 360 0.27 12.40 14.61
CA ASP A 360 -1.04 13.00 14.85
C ASP A 360 -1.42 14.02 13.76
N TRP A 361 -0.49 14.89 13.37
CA TRP A 361 -0.71 15.87 12.31
C TRP A 361 -0.97 15.19 10.97
N LEU A 362 -0.15 14.21 10.56
CA LEU A 362 -0.31 13.47 9.30
C LEU A 362 -1.64 12.73 9.24
N ALA A 363 -2.00 12.01 10.31
CA ALA A 363 -3.27 11.30 10.40
C ALA A 363 -4.47 12.26 10.38
N GLY A 364 -4.36 13.42 11.03
CA GLY A 364 -5.36 14.49 10.98
C GLY A 364 -5.54 15.07 9.57
N ARG A 365 -4.45 15.31 8.83
CA ARG A 365 -4.52 15.78 7.44
C ARG A 365 -5.11 14.72 6.50
N LEU A 366 -4.74 13.45 6.66
CA LEU A 366 -5.33 12.34 5.90
C LEU A 366 -6.85 12.25 6.13
N ARG A 367 -7.29 12.32 7.39
CA ARG A 367 -8.72 12.40 7.70
C ARG A 367 -9.38 13.61 7.04
N ALA A 368 -8.79 14.80 7.16
CA ALA A 368 -9.35 16.01 6.56
C ALA A 368 -9.46 15.92 5.03
N ALA A 369 -8.48 15.30 4.36
CA ALA A 369 -8.53 15.03 2.93
C ALA A 369 -9.71 14.11 2.58
N HIS A 370 -9.88 13.00 3.31
CA HIS A 370 -10.98 12.07 3.02
C HIS A 370 -12.35 12.62 3.39
N ASP A 371 -12.44 13.51 4.39
CA ASP A 371 -13.65 14.31 4.65
C ASP A 371 -14.00 15.22 3.46
N LEU A 372 -13.02 15.81 2.77
CA LEU A 372 -13.25 16.57 1.52
C LEU A 372 -13.80 15.66 0.40
N VAL A 373 -13.21 14.49 0.21
CA VAL A 373 -13.64 13.50 -0.79
C VAL A 373 -15.09 13.05 -0.53
N ARG A 374 -15.46 12.79 0.72
CA ARG A 374 -16.83 12.45 1.11
C ARG A 374 -17.80 13.59 0.81
N ARG A 375 -17.46 14.83 1.16
CA ARG A 375 -18.29 16.02 0.89
C ARG A 375 -18.53 16.20 -0.61
N GLU A 376 -17.50 16.05 -1.43
CA GLU A 376 -17.63 16.13 -2.88
C GLU A 376 -18.56 15.02 -3.42
N SER A 377 -18.41 13.80 -2.91
CA SER A 377 -19.27 12.66 -3.29
C SER A 377 -20.73 12.93 -2.94
N ALA A 378 -20.99 13.42 -1.72
CA ALA A 378 -22.31 13.80 -1.24
C ALA A 378 -22.94 14.91 -2.10
N ALA A 379 -22.16 15.92 -2.50
CA ALA A 379 -22.62 16.98 -3.39
C ALA A 379 -23.01 16.47 -4.78
N ARG A 380 -22.22 15.57 -5.37
CA ARG A 380 -22.55 14.94 -6.66
C ARG A 380 -23.85 14.12 -6.58
N ILE A 381 -24.05 13.39 -5.48
CA ILE A 381 -25.30 12.64 -5.24
C ILE A 381 -26.47 13.60 -5.11
N GLY A 382 -26.35 14.66 -4.31
CA GLY A 382 -27.41 15.67 -4.13
C GLY A 382 -27.84 16.31 -5.45
N ASN A 383 -26.91 16.54 -6.38
CA ASN A 383 -27.21 17.07 -7.71
C ASN A 383 -27.89 16.04 -8.63
N SER A 384 -27.69 14.74 -8.41
CA SER A 384 -28.30 13.67 -9.22
C SER A 384 -29.71 13.25 -8.76
N LEU A 385 -30.09 13.61 -7.53
CA LEU A 385 -31.40 13.32 -6.94
C LEU A 385 -32.42 14.47 -7.13
N ARG A 386 -31.96 15.63 -7.62
CA ARG A 386 -32.80 16.76 -8.04
C ARG A 386 -33.00 16.69 -9.54
#